data_AF-A0A8C0FZD1-F1
#
_entry.id   AF-A0A8C0FZD1-F1
#
_cell.length_a   1.000
_cell.length_b   1.000
_cell.length_c   1.000
_cell.angle_alpha   90.00
_cell.angle_beta   90.00
_cell.angle_gamma   90.00
#
_symmetry.space_group_name_H-M   'P 1'
#
loop_
_entity.id
_entity.type
_entity.pdbx_description
1 polymer ?
#
loop_
_entity_poly.entity_id
_entity_poly.type
_entity_poly.pdbx_seq_one_letter_code
_entity_poly.pdbx_strand_id
1 'polypeptide(L)'
;VAIDSGFRNSGITVGRRGKIMMAVRSTHCLEVPLSHMGKLMVTEEYVEFLVQIANQKMEENMKRIDRFYNCLQLALKTELSMSNSPRETMQKTHSVYTHRRKRKPNKEPGVCTSSENKEESEIEDDPEANLSIFS
;
A
#
# COMPACT_ATOMS: atom_id res chain seq x y z
N VAL A 1 -5.45 -13.94 2.25
CA VAL A 1 -5.63 -13.27 3.56
C VAL A 1 -5.96 -11.79 3.40
N ALA A 2 -5.02 -10.88 3.13
CA ALA A 2 -5.30 -9.42 3.14
C ALA A 2 -6.41 -8.97 2.15
N ILE A 3 -6.36 -9.45 0.91
CA ILE A 3 -7.37 -9.15 -0.13
C ILE A 3 -8.76 -9.66 0.28
N ASP A 4 -8.82 -10.88 0.82
CA ASP A 4 -10.06 -11.55 1.25
C ASP A 4 -10.68 -10.85 2.47
N SER A 5 -9.83 -10.24 3.31
CA SER A 5 -10.25 -9.45 4.46
C SER A 5 -10.66 -8.01 4.11
N GLY A 6 -10.62 -7.62 2.84
CA GLY A 6 -11.11 -6.31 2.36
C GLY A 6 -10.02 -5.26 2.12
N PHE A 7 -8.74 -5.61 2.29
CA PHE A 7 -7.61 -4.71 2.02
C PHE A 7 -7.15 -4.82 0.56
N ARG A 8 -8.01 -4.41 -0.38
CA ARG A 8 -7.80 -4.64 -1.83
C ARG A 8 -6.60 -3.89 -2.42
N ASN A 9 -6.15 -2.82 -1.77
CA ASN A 9 -5.00 -2.01 -2.19
C ASN A 9 -3.69 -2.52 -1.59
N SER A 10 -3.66 -3.77 -1.12
CA SER A 10 -2.46 -4.39 -0.55
C SER A 10 -1.48 -4.83 -1.64
N GLY A 11 -0.19 -4.81 -1.33
CA GLY A 11 0.88 -5.17 -2.27
C GLY A 11 2.15 -5.64 -1.58
N ILE A 12 3.05 -6.23 -2.37
CA ILE A 12 4.36 -6.71 -1.92
C ILE A 12 5.43 -6.03 -2.76
N THR A 13 6.50 -5.60 -2.10
CA THR A 13 7.69 -5.00 -2.70
C THR A 13 8.92 -5.80 -2.27
N VAL A 14 9.86 -6.02 -3.18
CA VAL A 14 11.16 -6.64 -2.88
C VAL A 14 12.25 -5.57 -2.99
N GLY A 15 12.86 -5.24 -1.86
CA GLY A 15 13.94 -4.28 -1.73
C GLY A 15 15.31 -4.89 -2.02
N ARG A 16 16.35 -4.05 -1.91
CA ARG A 16 17.75 -4.48 -2.01
C ARG A 16 18.06 -5.54 -0.96
N ARG A 17 19.01 -6.43 -1.26
CA ARG A 17 19.43 -7.55 -0.39
C ARG A 17 18.29 -8.53 -0.03
N GLY A 18 17.23 -8.59 -0.84
CA GLY A 18 16.15 -9.56 -0.66
C GLY A 18 15.13 -9.22 0.44
N LYS A 19 15.11 -7.99 0.96
CA LYS A 19 14.11 -7.56 1.95
C LYS A 19 12.71 -7.54 1.31
N ILE A 20 11.80 -8.40 1.76
CA ILE A 20 10.41 -8.40 1.30
C ILE A 20 9.58 -7.50 2.24
N MET A 21 8.89 -6.52 1.69
CA MET A 21 7.95 -5.67 2.42
C MET A 21 6.54 -5.85 1.88
N MET A 22 5.56 -6.00 2.78
CA MET A 22 4.14 -6.06 2.42
C MET A 22 3.44 -4.82 2.97
N ALA A 23 2.64 -4.17 2.13
CA ALA A 23 1.74 -3.10 2.55
C ALA A 23 0.30 -3.63 2.56
N VAL A 24 -0.41 -3.44 3.68
CA VAL A 24 -1.83 -3.77 3.83
C VAL A 24 -2.62 -2.46 3.84
N ARG A 25 -3.45 -2.22 2.83
CA ARG A 25 -4.16 -0.94 2.65
C ARG A 25 -5.63 -1.14 2.29
N SER A 26 -6.49 -0.36 2.94
CA SER A 26 -7.93 -0.38 2.70
C SER A 26 -8.30 0.40 1.43
N THR A 27 -9.56 0.28 1.03
CA THR A 27 -10.19 1.14 0.03
C THR A 27 -11.07 2.23 0.67
N HIS A 28 -11.20 2.23 1.99
CA HIS A 28 -11.95 3.25 2.70
C HIS A 28 -11.17 4.56 2.73
N CYS A 29 -11.81 5.60 2.20
CA CYS A 29 -11.35 6.97 2.23
C CYS A 29 -12.57 7.89 2.34
N LEU A 30 -12.41 9.04 3.01
CA LEU A 30 -13.37 10.14 3.03
C LEU A 30 -12.57 11.43 2.99
N GLU A 31 -12.53 12.05 1.81
CA GLU A 31 -11.87 13.33 1.58
C GLU A 31 -12.92 14.31 1.04
N VAL A 32 -13.11 15.42 1.74
CA VAL A 32 -14.11 16.43 1.41
C VAL A 32 -13.55 17.82 1.75
N PRO A 33 -13.63 18.81 0.85
CA PRO A 33 -13.24 20.17 1.16
C PRO A 33 -14.25 20.81 2.11
N LEU A 34 -13.76 21.34 3.24
CA LEU A 34 -14.60 22.04 4.23
C LEU A 34 -14.46 23.56 4.13
N SER A 35 -13.25 24.04 3.82
CA SER A 35 -12.92 25.45 3.74
C SER A 35 -11.97 25.74 2.58
N HIS A 36 -11.96 26.99 2.15
CA HIS A 36 -11.03 27.50 1.15
C HIS A 36 -10.62 28.92 1.52
N MET A 37 -9.31 29.19 1.54
CA MET A 37 -8.75 30.50 1.91
C MET A 37 -9.28 31.03 3.25
N GLY A 38 -9.36 30.17 4.27
CA GLY A 38 -9.84 30.54 5.61
C GLY A 38 -11.37 30.74 5.71
N LYS A 39 -12.12 30.61 4.63
CA LYS A 39 -13.59 30.68 4.63
C LYS A 39 -14.21 29.29 4.66
N LEU A 40 -15.06 29.03 5.66
CA LEU A 40 -15.87 27.82 5.71
C LEU A 40 -16.89 27.83 4.56
N MET A 41 -16.96 26.73 3.79
CA MET A 41 -17.81 26.61 2.60
C MET A 41 -19.03 25.71 2.82
N VAL A 42 -19.12 25.07 3.99
CA VAL A 42 -20.15 24.09 4.32
C VAL A 42 -20.99 24.57 5.49
N THR A 43 -22.22 24.07 5.58
CA THR A 43 -23.10 24.35 6.71
C THR A 43 -22.82 23.40 7.87
N GLU A 44 -23.34 23.71 9.05
CA GLU A 44 -23.18 22.87 10.24
C GLU A 44 -23.84 21.50 10.05
N GLU A 45 -25.03 21.46 9.43
CA GLU A 45 -25.76 20.22 9.15
C GLU A 45 -24.97 19.29 8.22
N TYR A 46 -24.19 19.86 7.29
CA TYR A 46 -23.31 19.07 6.43
C TYR A 46 -22.17 18.43 7.22
N VAL A 47 -21.62 19.14 8.20
CA VAL A 47 -20.56 18.60 9.07
C VAL A 47 -21.11 17.44 9.91
N GLU A 48 -22.30 17.60 10.49
CA GLU A 48 -22.96 16.52 11.24
C GLU A 48 -23.18 15.27 10.36
N PHE A 49 -23.64 15.46 9.13
CA PHE A 49 -23.75 14.39 8.15
C PHE A 49 -22.40 13.71 7.86
N LEU A 50 -21.34 14.48 7.64
CA LEU A 50 -20.00 13.92 7.40
C LEU A 50 -19.48 13.13 8.60
N VAL A 51 -19.75 13.57 9.82
CA VAL A 51 -19.37 12.84 11.05
C VAL A 51 -20.04 11.47 11.08
N GLN A 52 -21.33 11.38 10.72
CA GLN A 52 -22.03 10.09 10.64
C GLN A 52 -21.38 9.15 9.62
N ILE A 53 -21.08 9.66 8.41
CA ILE A 53 -20.41 8.87 7.36
C ILE A 53 -18.99 8.44 7.77
N ALA A 54 -18.24 9.34 8.43
CA ALA A 54 -16.89 9.06 8.91
C ALA A 54 -16.92 7.93 9.96
N ASN A 55 -17.82 8.02 10.94
CA ASN A 55 -17.99 7.01 11.97
C ASN A 55 -18.39 5.65 11.38
N GLN A 56 -19.32 5.63 10.41
CA GLN A 56 -19.70 4.40 9.71
C GLN A 56 -18.51 3.78 8.96
N LYS A 57 -17.71 4.59 8.25
CA LYS A 57 -16.49 4.11 7.56
C LYS A 57 -15.46 3.57 8.55
N MET A 58 -15.34 4.18 9.73
CA MET A 58 -14.45 3.72 10.79
C MET A 58 -14.89 2.38 11.38
N GLU A 59 -16.19 2.21 11.64
CA GLU A 59 -16.72 0.95 12.16
C GLU A 59 -16.51 -0.21 11.17
N GLU A 60 -16.78 0.02 9.88
CA GLU A 60 -16.50 -0.98 8.84
C GLU A 60 -14.99 -1.27 8.73
N ASN A 61 -14.13 -0.25 8.89
CA ASN A 61 -12.68 -0.45 8.90
C ASN A 61 -12.24 -1.35 10.07
N MET A 62 -12.82 -1.17 11.26
CA MET A 62 -12.55 -2.05 12.41
C MET A 62 -12.97 -3.50 12.12
N LYS A 63 -14.17 -3.71 11.57
CA LYS A 63 -14.64 -5.06 11.16
C LYS A 63 -13.67 -5.73 10.17
N ARG A 64 -13.07 -4.97 9.25
CA ARG A 64 -12.06 -5.48 8.32
C ARG A 64 -10.75 -5.85 9.01
N ILE A 65 -10.29 -5.03 9.96
CA ILE A 65 -9.09 -5.32 10.77
C ILE A 65 -9.30 -6.62 11.57
N ASP A 66 -10.44 -6.78 12.23
CA ASP A 66 -10.77 -7.99 12.99
C ASP A 66 -10.81 -9.22 12.10
N ARG A 67 -11.47 -9.11 10.94
CA ARG A 67 -11.50 -10.19 9.94
C ARG A 67 -10.09 -10.54 9.47
N PHE A 68 -9.25 -9.55 9.20
CA PHE A 68 -7.86 -9.76 8.78
C PHE A 68 -7.05 -10.48 9.83
N TYR A 69 -7.14 -10.03 11.08
CA TYR A 69 -6.46 -10.66 12.20
C TYR A 69 -6.86 -12.13 12.35
N ASN A 70 -8.16 -12.43 12.37
CA ASN A 70 -8.66 -13.79 12.51
C ASN A 70 -8.25 -14.69 11.34
N CYS A 71 -8.38 -14.21 10.10
CA CYS A 71 -7.96 -14.96 8.91
C CYS A 71 -6.44 -15.21 8.92
N LEU A 72 -5.64 -14.24 9.36
CA LEU A 72 -4.19 -14.39 9.44
C LEU A 72 -3.81 -15.42 10.51
N GLN A 73 -4.41 -15.37 11.70
CA GLN A 73 -4.18 -16.35 12.74
C GLN A 73 -4.51 -17.78 12.30
N LEU A 74 -5.64 -17.96 11.60
CA LEU A 74 -6.04 -19.27 11.09
C LEU A 74 -5.04 -19.80 10.06
N ALA A 75 -4.64 -18.96 9.09
CA ALA A 75 -3.66 -19.35 8.08
C ALA A 75 -2.31 -19.77 8.70
N LEU A 76 -1.84 -19.03 9.72
CA LEU A 76 -0.60 -19.38 10.42
C LEU A 76 -0.71 -20.71 11.20
N LYS A 77 -1.84 -20.96 11.86
CA LYS A 77 -2.08 -22.22 12.59
C LYS A 77 -2.15 -23.42 11.64
N THR A 78 -2.78 -23.27 10.47
CA THR A 78 -2.85 -24.33 9.45
C THR A 78 -1.47 -24.69 8.89
N GLU A 79 -0.62 -23.69 8.62
CA GLU A 79 0.76 -23.95 8.17
C GLU A 79 1.58 -24.72 9.23
N LEU A 80 1.42 -24.35 10.50
CA LEU A 80 2.07 -25.04 11.63
C LEU A 80 1.62 -26.49 11.83
N SER A 81 0.37 -26.83 11.51
CA SER A 81 -0.11 -28.21 11.60
C SER A 81 0.32 -29.05 10.40
N MET A 82 0.43 -28.46 9.21
CA MET A 82 0.86 -29.13 7.97
C MET A 82 2.37 -29.41 7.89
N SER A 83 3.20 -28.77 8.73
CA SER A 83 4.63 -29.10 8.83
C SER A 83 4.92 -30.37 9.65
N ASN A 84 3.93 -30.90 10.37
CA ASN A 84 4.10 -32.04 11.28
C ASN A 84 3.70 -33.40 10.67
N SER A 85 3.28 -33.45 9.40
CA SER A 85 3.02 -34.69 8.68
C SER A 85 4.10 -34.98 7.61
N PRO A 86 4.42 -36.25 7.31
CA PRO A 86 5.36 -36.59 6.24
C PRO A 86 4.79 -36.13 4.89
N ARG A 87 5.49 -35.23 4.20
CA ARG A 87 5.10 -34.74 2.87
C ARG A 87 5.46 -35.77 1.81
N GLU A 88 4.45 -36.35 1.15
CA GLU A 88 4.65 -37.03 -0.14
C GLU A 88 4.88 -36.00 -1.26
N THR A 89 5.89 -36.28 -2.09
CA THR A 89 6.41 -35.34 -3.10
C THR A 89 5.47 -35.31 -4.31
N MET A 90 4.60 -34.30 -4.42
CA MET A 90 3.89 -34.02 -5.68
C MET A 90 4.63 -32.96 -6.52
N GLN A 91 4.74 -33.30 -7.81
CA GLN A 91 5.58 -32.66 -8.82
C GLN A 91 5.18 -31.21 -9.12
N LYS A 92 6.21 -30.35 -9.27
CA LYS A 92 6.08 -28.92 -9.62
C LYS A 92 5.60 -28.78 -11.07
N THR A 93 4.39 -28.28 -11.28
CA THR A 93 4.01 -27.66 -12.55
C THR A 93 4.60 -26.25 -12.62
N HIS A 94 5.47 -26.02 -13.60
CA HIS A 94 6.11 -24.72 -13.85
C HIS A 94 5.05 -23.68 -14.22
N SER A 95 4.85 -22.67 -13.37
CA SER A 95 4.13 -21.45 -13.73
C SER A 95 5.05 -20.55 -14.56
N VAL A 96 4.71 -20.36 -15.83
CA VAL A 96 5.40 -19.43 -16.73
C VAL A 96 4.92 -18.02 -16.41
N TYR A 97 5.67 -17.30 -15.59
CA TYR A 97 5.49 -15.86 -15.45
C TYR A 97 5.85 -15.18 -16.77
N THR A 98 4.84 -14.70 -17.50
CA THR A 98 5.05 -13.92 -18.71
C THR A 98 5.45 -12.50 -18.33
N HIS A 99 6.69 -12.13 -18.58
CA HIS A 99 7.16 -10.75 -18.42
C HIS A 99 6.29 -9.77 -19.23
N ARG A 100 5.63 -8.84 -18.55
CA ARG A 100 4.94 -7.70 -19.19
C ARG A 100 5.99 -6.80 -19.83
N ARG A 101 6.02 -6.74 -21.17
CA ARG A 101 6.93 -5.86 -21.94
C ARG A 101 6.74 -4.39 -21.54
N LYS A 102 7.81 -3.73 -21.07
CA LYS A 102 7.92 -2.26 -21.07
C LYS A 102 7.84 -1.76 -22.52
N ARG A 103 6.85 -0.93 -22.84
CA ARG A 103 6.84 -0.17 -24.10
C ARG A 103 8.00 0.84 -24.07
N LYS A 104 8.85 0.82 -25.08
CA LYS A 104 9.89 1.85 -25.28
C LYS A 104 9.20 3.18 -25.64
N PRO A 105 9.68 4.34 -25.14
CA PRO A 105 9.29 5.62 -25.70
C PRO A 105 9.86 5.72 -27.12
N ASN A 106 9.02 6.11 -28.08
CA ASN A 106 9.45 6.44 -29.44
C ASN A 106 10.37 7.66 -29.38
N LYS A 107 11.57 7.52 -29.94
CA LYS A 107 12.47 8.63 -30.28
C LYS A 107 12.06 9.16 -31.65
N GLU A 108 11.60 10.40 -31.74
CA GLU A 108 11.72 11.22 -32.95
C GLU A 108 12.83 12.28 -32.72
N PRO A 109 13.61 12.64 -33.74
CA PRO A 109 14.77 13.52 -33.57
C PRO A 109 14.41 15.00 -33.81
N GLY A 110 14.71 15.85 -32.82
CA GLY A 110 14.64 17.30 -32.93
C GLY A 110 15.66 17.95 -31.98
N VAL A 111 16.80 18.34 -32.55
CA VAL A 111 17.95 19.10 -32.02
C VAL A 111 17.49 20.38 -31.27
N CYS A 112 18.00 20.77 -30.08
CA CYS A 112 19.27 21.48 -29.88
C CYS A 112 19.69 21.59 -28.38
N THR A 113 20.99 21.33 -28.10
CA THR A 113 21.93 21.92 -27.09
C THR A 113 21.54 21.96 -25.59
N SER A 114 22.37 21.64 -24.58
CA SER A 114 23.81 21.36 -24.43
C SER A 114 24.10 20.82 -23.00
N SER A 115 25.09 19.92 -22.88
CA SER A 115 25.96 19.50 -21.76
C SER A 115 25.53 19.74 -20.29
N GLU A 116 25.29 18.66 -19.53
CA GLU A 116 26.20 18.03 -18.55
C GLU A 116 26.41 18.85 -17.26
N ASN A 117 25.84 18.37 -16.15
CA ASN A 117 26.63 17.92 -14.99
C ASN A 117 25.75 17.13 -14.00
N LYS A 118 26.40 16.14 -13.40
CA LYS A 118 25.83 14.99 -12.71
C LYS A 118 26.31 15.06 -11.26
N GLU A 119 25.41 15.35 -10.32
CA GLU A 119 25.61 15.10 -8.90
C GLU A 119 24.32 14.51 -8.32
N GLU A 120 24.30 13.18 -8.19
CA GLU A 120 23.35 12.46 -7.35
C GLU A 120 23.83 12.62 -5.91
N SER A 121 23.16 13.45 -5.12
CA SER A 121 23.37 13.51 -3.67
C SER A 121 22.66 12.33 -3.01
N GLU A 122 23.45 11.53 -2.27
CA GLU A 122 22.99 10.47 -1.38
C GLU A 122 22.12 11.06 -0.27
N ILE A 123 20.88 10.58 -0.13
CA ILE A 123 20.09 10.79 1.09
C ILE A 123 20.14 9.46 1.85
N GLU A 124 20.93 9.42 2.92
CA GLU A 124 20.88 8.37 3.92
C GLU A 124 19.57 8.51 4.71
N ASP A 125 18.74 7.46 4.71
CA ASP A 125 17.54 7.38 5.54
C ASP A 125 17.94 7.04 6.99
N ASP A 126 18.41 8.05 7.73
CA ASP A 126 18.58 7.99 9.18
C ASP A 126 17.22 8.24 9.88
N PRO A 127 16.67 7.29 10.66
CA PRO A 127 15.35 7.42 11.27
C PRO A 127 15.26 8.47 12.39
N GLU A 128 16.36 9.07 12.83
CA GLU A 128 16.35 10.07 13.92
C GLU A 128 16.21 11.53 13.44
N ALA A 129 16.33 11.77 12.12
CA ALA A 129 16.26 13.12 11.54
C ALA A 129 14.83 13.66 11.27
N ASN A 130 13.78 12.88 11.55
CA ASN A 130 12.38 13.25 11.26
C ASN A 130 11.63 13.94 12.41
N LEU A 131 12.31 14.40 13.46
CA LEU A 131 11.68 15.04 14.62
C LEU A 131 11.70 16.58 14.61
N SER A 132 12.23 17.25 13.59
CA SER A 132 12.31 18.73 13.57
C SER A 132 11.35 19.44 12.61
N ILE A 133 10.27 18.78 12.16
CA ILE A 133 9.30 19.42 11.24
C ILE A 133 8.13 20.12 11.97
N PHE A 134 8.05 19.99 13.31
CA PHE A 134 7.00 20.57 14.15
C PHE A 134 7.51 21.52 15.24
N SER A 135 8.70 22.12 15.07
CA SER A 135 9.20 23.18 15.95
C SER A 135 9.00 24.57 15.35
#